data_AF-A0A101W881-F1
#
_entry.id   AF-A0A101W881-F1
#
_cell.length_a   1.000
_cell.length_b   1.000
_cell.length_c   1.000
_cell.angle_alpha   90.00
_cell.angle_beta   90.00
_cell.angle_gamma   90.00
#
_symmetry.space_group_name_H-M   'P 1'
#
loop_
_entity.id
_entity.type
_entity.pdbx_description
1 polymer ?
#
loop_
_entity_poly.entity_id
_entity_poly.type
_entity_poly.pdbx_seq_one_letter_code
_entity_poly.pdbx_strand_id
1 'polypeptide(L)'
;MRLLISVFMALLCSIPVISQQVYSKKQPFAHTYSIVARDTVTGEMGVAVQSHWFSVGSIVTWGQAGVGVVATQSFVNPSFGPRGLSLLENGLTPKMAVETLLKLDEGREVRQLAILDVHGNVEAYTGKNCIEAAGHLVGDNFSVQANLMDKNTVWPAMAEAFKKSTGTLAARMLAAMEAAQNEGGDIRGKQSAAILVVKAKTTGNSWEDKVVDLRVEDSENPLKEMRRLLTIHTAYDFMNKGDLAVEVGNNTLAKEHYMKAQQLNPDNLEMKYWYAVTLANNGELNEAKTIFKNIFKQNSKWKELTPRLIKPKLLTISEAQLQEILKL
;
A
#
# COMPACT_ATOMS: atom_id res chain seq x y z
N MET A 1 47.64 58.06 -26.62
CA MET A 1 47.48 57.38 -27.92
C MET A 1 48.05 55.97 -27.79
N ARG A 2 47.19 54.96 -28.06
CA ARG A 2 47.44 53.50 -28.14
C ARG A 2 47.36 52.67 -26.85
N LEU A 3 46.12 52.24 -26.59
CA LEU A 3 45.74 50.97 -25.95
C LEU A 3 46.56 49.79 -26.53
N LEU A 4 47.02 48.91 -25.64
CA LEU A 4 47.36 47.52 -25.95
C LEU A 4 46.61 46.65 -24.94
N ILE A 5 45.35 46.36 -25.25
CA ILE A 5 44.56 45.33 -24.55
C ILE A 5 44.99 43.99 -25.14
N SER A 6 45.70 43.19 -24.36
CA SER A 6 46.00 41.81 -24.71
C SER A 6 44.73 40.98 -24.52
N VAL A 7 44.10 40.58 -25.62
CA VAL A 7 42.96 39.66 -25.63
C VAL A 7 43.49 38.26 -25.37
N PHE A 8 43.28 37.75 -24.15
CA PHE A 8 43.52 36.34 -23.82
C PHE A 8 42.32 35.53 -24.31
N MET A 9 42.45 34.91 -25.49
CA MET A 9 41.44 34.04 -26.06
C MET A 9 41.50 32.68 -25.36
N ALA A 10 40.69 32.50 -24.31
CA ALA A 10 40.51 31.20 -23.67
C ALA A 10 39.71 30.29 -24.59
N LEU A 11 40.38 29.30 -25.21
CA LEU A 11 39.72 28.18 -25.87
C LEU A 11 38.97 27.36 -24.79
N LEU A 12 37.66 27.57 -24.67
CA LEU A 12 36.77 26.65 -23.97
C LEU A 12 36.59 25.41 -24.85
N CYS A 13 37.44 24.40 -24.64
CA CYS A 13 37.15 23.05 -25.08
C CYS A 13 35.90 22.57 -24.32
N SER A 14 34.74 22.67 -24.97
CA SER A 14 33.52 21.98 -24.59
C SER A 14 33.74 20.48 -24.77
N ILE A 15 34.24 19.83 -23.71
CA ILE A 15 34.13 18.39 -23.58
C ILE A 15 32.63 18.09 -23.45
N PRO A 16 32.01 17.34 -24.37
CA PRO A 16 30.69 16.83 -24.11
C PRO A 16 30.88 15.83 -22.97
N VAL A 17 30.44 16.21 -21.77
CA VAL A 17 30.18 15.24 -20.70
C VAL A 17 28.95 14.47 -21.17
N ILE A 18 29.19 13.50 -22.05
CA ILE A 18 28.32 12.36 -22.20
C ILE A 18 28.44 11.65 -20.87
N SER A 19 27.56 11.99 -19.92
CA SER A 19 27.26 11.15 -18.78
C SER A 19 26.54 9.91 -19.31
N GLN A 20 27.31 9.07 -20.02
CA GLN A 20 26.92 7.74 -20.43
C GLN A 20 26.82 6.92 -19.15
N GLN A 21 25.58 6.65 -18.72
CA GLN A 21 25.30 5.84 -17.56
C GLN A 21 25.41 4.36 -17.97
N VAL A 22 26.64 3.95 -18.29
CA VAL A 22 26.99 2.55 -18.55
C VAL A 22 26.73 1.76 -17.28
N TYR A 23 25.89 0.74 -17.41
CA TYR A 23 25.68 -0.40 -16.51
C TYR A 23 26.55 -0.40 -15.23
N SER A 24 25.92 -0.13 -14.09
CA SER A 24 26.55 -0.33 -12.78
C SER A 24 26.00 -1.60 -12.14
N LYS A 25 26.90 -2.53 -11.80
CA LYS A 25 26.63 -3.72 -10.95
C LYS A 25 25.99 -3.39 -9.58
N LYS A 26 25.78 -2.10 -9.26
CA LYS A 26 25.19 -1.61 -8.01
C LYS A 26 23.68 -1.40 -8.05
N GLN A 27 22.98 -1.72 -9.14
CA GLN A 27 21.51 -1.68 -9.12
C GLN A 27 20.96 -2.92 -8.39
N PRO A 28 20.05 -2.74 -7.42
CA PRO A 28 19.54 -3.84 -6.60
C PRO A 28 18.74 -4.84 -7.46
N PHE A 29 18.98 -6.12 -7.23
CA PHE A 29 18.26 -7.23 -7.86
C PHE A 29 16.95 -7.48 -7.10
N ALA A 30 15.80 -7.06 -7.63
CA ALA A 30 14.51 -7.46 -7.05
C ALA A 30 13.85 -8.49 -7.98
N HIS A 31 13.94 -9.77 -7.62
CA HIS A 31 13.20 -10.83 -8.32
C HIS A 31 11.85 -11.02 -7.68
N THR A 32 10.80 -11.00 -8.46
CA THR A 32 9.60 -10.31 -7.99
C THR A 32 8.40 -10.70 -8.83
N TYR A 33 7.26 -10.85 -8.17
CA TYR A 33 5.96 -10.73 -8.82
C TYR A 33 5.21 -9.54 -8.23
N SER A 34 4.42 -8.89 -9.07
CA SER A 34 3.62 -7.74 -8.68
C SER A 34 2.36 -7.63 -9.53
N ILE A 35 1.45 -6.79 -9.05
CA ILE A 35 0.20 -6.42 -9.71
C ILE A 35 0.06 -4.90 -9.65
N VAL A 36 -0.39 -4.29 -10.76
CA VAL A 36 -1.04 -2.98 -10.74
C VAL A 36 -2.50 -3.17 -11.09
N ALA A 37 -3.40 -2.50 -10.40
CA ALA A 37 -4.83 -2.67 -10.62
C ALA A 37 -5.63 -1.41 -10.26
N ARG A 38 -6.82 -1.29 -10.85
CA ARG A 38 -7.82 -0.29 -10.52
C ARG A 38 -9.14 -0.98 -10.19
N ASP A 39 -9.79 -0.51 -9.13
CA ASP A 39 -11.15 -0.91 -8.83
C ASP A 39 -12.12 -0.07 -9.68
N THR A 40 -12.96 -0.73 -10.48
CA THR A 40 -13.89 -0.06 -11.39
C THR A 40 -15.05 0.62 -10.65
N VAL A 41 -15.35 0.20 -9.42
CA VAL A 41 -16.43 0.77 -8.61
C VAL A 41 -15.98 2.04 -7.90
N THR A 42 -14.88 1.97 -7.14
CA THR A 42 -14.37 3.11 -6.35
C THR A 42 -13.45 4.03 -7.15
N GLY A 43 -12.83 3.52 -8.21
CA GLY A 43 -11.76 4.18 -8.94
C GLY A 43 -10.41 4.18 -8.22
N GLU A 44 -10.30 3.55 -7.06
CA GLU A 44 -9.02 3.37 -6.36
C GLU A 44 -8.03 2.64 -7.27
N MET A 45 -6.76 2.98 -7.14
CA MET A 45 -5.67 2.36 -7.90
C MET A 45 -4.65 1.81 -6.93
N GLY A 46 -4.06 0.67 -7.25
CA GLY A 46 -3.15 0.00 -6.34
C GLY A 46 -2.01 -0.71 -7.05
N VAL A 47 -0.92 -0.87 -6.31
CA VAL A 47 0.24 -1.65 -6.68
C VAL A 47 0.64 -2.53 -5.50
N ALA A 48 0.90 -3.81 -5.77
CA ALA A 48 1.34 -4.76 -4.76
C ALA A 48 2.49 -5.62 -5.27
N VAL A 49 3.39 -6.02 -4.38
CA VAL A 49 4.66 -6.68 -4.72
C VAL A 49 5.09 -7.67 -3.64
N GLN A 50 5.77 -8.75 -4.03
CA GLN A 50 6.51 -9.64 -3.14
C GLN A 50 7.84 -10.04 -3.80
N SER A 51 8.89 -10.17 -2.99
CA SER A 51 10.21 -10.60 -3.44
C SER A 51 10.97 -11.37 -2.36
N HIS A 52 11.91 -12.21 -2.78
CA HIS A 52 13.06 -12.58 -1.94
C HIS A 52 14.16 -11.50 -2.04
N TRP A 53 13.83 -10.30 -1.58
CA TRP A 53 14.73 -9.15 -1.49
C TRP A 53 14.30 -8.32 -0.30
N PHE A 54 15.24 -7.70 0.41
CA PHE A 54 14.92 -6.82 1.52
C PHE A 54 14.18 -5.57 1.05
N SER A 55 13.08 -5.25 1.71
CA SER A 55 12.37 -3.97 1.53
C SER A 55 11.95 -3.62 0.09
N VAL A 56 11.40 -4.60 -0.65
CA VAL A 56 11.10 -4.43 -2.08
C VAL A 56 10.10 -3.31 -2.38
N GLY A 57 9.15 -3.05 -1.47
CA GLY A 57 8.15 -1.99 -1.64
C GLY A 57 8.75 -0.59 -1.81
N SER A 58 9.90 -0.32 -1.17
CA SER A 58 10.54 1.00 -1.23
C SER A 58 10.99 1.42 -2.63
N ILE A 59 11.19 0.48 -3.55
CA ILE A 59 11.70 0.72 -4.90
C ILE A 59 10.75 0.28 -6.02
N VAL A 60 9.78 -0.59 -5.72
CA VAL A 60 8.86 -1.15 -6.73
C VAL A 60 7.48 -0.47 -6.73
N THR A 61 6.93 -0.12 -5.56
CA THR A 61 5.53 0.35 -5.46
C THR A 61 5.42 1.86 -5.50
N TRP A 62 4.88 2.40 -6.60
CA TRP A 62 4.65 3.83 -6.78
C TRP A 62 3.18 4.10 -7.11
N GLY A 63 2.62 5.17 -6.55
CA GLY A 63 1.24 5.56 -6.81
C GLY A 63 0.99 7.03 -6.47
N GLN A 64 0.13 7.66 -7.26
CA GLN A 64 -0.32 9.03 -7.05
C GLN A 64 -1.82 9.11 -7.34
N ALA A 65 -2.58 9.61 -6.35
CA ALA A 65 -4.02 9.75 -6.48
C ALA A 65 -4.40 10.68 -7.64
N GLY A 66 -5.44 10.32 -8.38
CA GLY A 66 -5.85 11.05 -9.58
C GLY A 66 -4.94 10.90 -10.80
N VAL A 67 -3.82 10.18 -10.69
CA VAL A 67 -2.83 10.03 -11.78
C VAL A 67 -2.68 8.58 -12.21
N GLY A 68 -2.21 7.70 -11.32
CA GLY A 68 -1.88 6.32 -11.68
C GLY A 68 -1.02 5.59 -10.67
N VAL A 69 -0.60 4.38 -11.05
CA VAL A 69 0.30 3.51 -10.29
C VAL A 69 1.33 2.88 -11.21
N VAL A 70 2.52 2.63 -10.67
CA VAL A 70 3.68 2.07 -11.40
C VAL A 70 4.34 0.97 -10.57
N ALA A 71 4.64 -0.15 -11.23
CA ALA A 71 5.50 -1.21 -10.72
C ALA A 71 6.75 -1.34 -11.60
N THR A 72 7.95 -1.12 -11.05
CA THR A 72 9.23 -1.36 -11.75
C THR A 72 10.04 -2.42 -11.01
N GLN A 73 10.48 -3.48 -11.71
CA GLN A 73 11.09 -4.65 -11.08
C GLN A 73 12.12 -5.35 -12.00
N SER A 74 12.57 -6.55 -11.61
CA SER A 74 13.72 -7.27 -12.17
C SER A 74 15.01 -6.52 -11.83
N PHE A 75 15.77 -6.08 -12.82
CA PHE A 75 16.82 -5.09 -12.61
C PHE A 75 16.14 -3.72 -12.46
N VAL A 76 15.76 -3.38 -11.25
CA VAL A 76 14.91 -2.21 -10.97
C VAL A 76 15.63 -0.93 -11.40
N ASN A 77 14.89 -0.04 -12.07
CA ASN A 77 15.29 1.35 -12.26
C ASN A 77 14.33 2.23 -11.44
N PRO A 78 14.66 2.59 -10.19
CA PRO A 78 13.72 3.30 -9.31
C PRO A 78 13.21 4.62 -9.91
N SER A 79 13.95 5.24 -10.85
CA SER A 79 13.50 6.47 -11.52
C SER A 79 12.24 6.27 -12.35
N PHE A 80 11.92 5.05 -12.79
CA PHE A 80 10.72 4.77 -13.59
C PHE A 80 9.42 5.01 -12.82
N GLY A 81 9.43 4.84 -11.50
CA GLY A 81 8.27 5.13 -10.65
C GLY A 81 7.80 6.59 -10.75
N PRO A 82 8.55 7.56 -10.19
CA PRO A 82 8.15 8.96 -10.20
C PRO A 82 8.09 9.54 -11.63
N ARG A 83 8.98 9.12 -12.54
CA ARG A 83 8.93 9.59 -13.93
C ARG A 83 7.72 9.06 -14.68
N GLY A 84 7.34 7.80 -14.46
CA GLY A 84 6.13 7.21 -15.04
C GLY A 84 4.88 7.96 -14.59
N LEU A 85 4.76 8.22 -13.29
CA LEU A 85 3.66 9.03 -12.73
C LEU A 85 3.64 10.44 -13.33
N SER A 86 4.80 11.10 -13.42
CA SER A 86 4.90 12.43 -14.04
C SER A 86 4.48 12.43 -15.51
N LEU A 87 4.80 11.40 -16.28
CA LEU A 87 4.36 11.28 -17.68
C LEU A 87 2.83 11.13 -17.77
N LEU A 88 2.22 10.32 -16.90
CA LEU A 88 0.76 10.19 -16.83
C LEU A 88 0.09 11.52 -16.44
N GLU A 89 0.64 12.23 -15.45
CA GLU A 89 0.14 13.53 -15.01
C GLU A 89 0.19 14.58 -16.13
N ASN A 90 1.17 14.48 -17.03
CA ASN A 90 1.29 15.31 -18.23
C ASN A 90 0.46 14.79 -19.43
N GLY A 91 -0.45 13.85 -19.21
CA GLY A 91 -1.44 13.41 -20.19
C GLY A 91 -0.97 12.32 -21.15
N LEU A 92 0.20 11.69 -20.91
CA LEU A 92 0.61 10.54 -21.71
C LEU A 92 -0.17 9.29 -21.29
N THR A 93 -0.49 8.45 -22.26
CA THR A 93 -1.04 7.12 -21.98
C THR A 93 0.03 6.22 -21.35
N PRO A 94 -0.35 5.17 -20.59
CA PRO A 94 0.59 4.17 -20.08
C PRO A 94 1.53 3.61 -21.15
N LYS A 95 1.01 3.36 -22.36
CA LYS A 95 1.81 2.92 -23.50
C LYS A 95 2.92 3.91 -23.87
N MET A 96 2.55 5.18 -24.06
CA MET A 96 3.51 6.24 -24.37
C MET A 96 4.52 6.44 -23.23
N ALA A 97 4.09 6.31 -21.98
CA ALA A 97 4.96 6.42 -20.81
C ALA A 97 5.99 5.28 -20.77
N VAL A 98 5.57 4.02 -20.96
CA VAL A 98 6.45 2.85 -21.04
C VAL A 98 7.46 3.00 -22.18
N GLU A 99 7.00 3.34 -23.39
CA GLU A 99 7.86 3.58 -24.55
C GLU A 99 8.89 4.69 -24.28
N THR A 100 8.47 5.79 -23.67
CA THR A 100 9.34 6.94 -23.34
C THR A 100 10.42 6.56 -22.33
N LEU A 101 10.05 5.83 -21.26
CA LEU A 101 10.98 5.41 -20.22
C LEU A 101 12.03 4.43 -20.76
N LEU A 102 11.62 3.50 -21.63
CA LEU A 102 12.50 2.47 -22.17
C LEU A 102 13.38 2.96 -23.34
N LYS A 103 12.97 4.01 -24.07
CA LYS A 103 13.71 4.51 -25.25
C LYS A 103 15.16 4.90 -24.94
N LEU A 104 15.41 5.41 -23.73
CA LEU A 104 16.74 5.87 -23.29
C LEU A 104 17.40 4.96 -22.25
N ASP A 105 16.77 3.83 -21.89
CA ASP A 105 17.36 2.87 -20.96
C ASP A 105 18.12 1.80 -21.76
N GLU A 106 19.44 1.92 -21.83
CA GLU A 106 20.31 0.91 -22.44
C GLU A 106 20.11 -0.49 -21.81
N GLY A 107 19.68 -0.53 -20.54
CA GLY A 107 19.34 -1.74 -19.80
C GLY A 107 17.93 -2.25 -20.01
N ARG A 108 17.12 -1.67 -20.93
CA ARG A 108 15.70 -2.04 -21.15
C ARG A 108 15.45 -3.54 -21.19
N GLU A 109 16.32 -4.31 -21.84
CA GLU A 109 16.11 -5.75 -22.04
C GLU A 109 16.20 -6.57 -20.74
N VAL A 110 16.68 -6.01 -19.62
CA VAL A 110 16.65 -6.65 -18.29
C VAL A 110 15.59 -6.04 -17.36
N ARG A 111 14.80 -5.07 -17.82
CA ARG A 111 13.77 -4.38 -17.03
C ARG A 111 12.43 -5.11 -17.11
N GLN A 112 11.63 -4.95 -16.07
CA GLN A 112 10.21 -5.24 -16.10
C GLN A 112 9.44 -4.05 -15.51
N LEU A 113 8.38 -3.62 -16.18
CA LEU A 113 7.64 -2.39 -15.86
C LEU A 113 6.16 -2.60 -16.13
N ALA A 114 5.29 -2.10 -15.25
CA ALA A 114 3.86 -1.97 -15.48
C ALA A 114 3.39 -0.58 -15.03
N ILE A 115 2.54 0.05 -15.84
CA ILE A 115 1.95 1.36 -15.59
C ILE A 115 0.44 1.26 -15.81
N LEU A 116 -0.33 1.76 -14.85
CA LEU A 116 -1.78 1.90 -14.93
C LEU A 116 -2.16 3.35 -14.64
N ASP A 117 -3.05 3.93 -15.44
CA ASP A 117 -3.55 5.30 -15.24
C ASP A 117 -4.92 5.35 -14.53
N VAL A 118 -5.33 6.55 -14.15
CA VAL A 118 -6.62 6.83 -13.50
C VAL A 118 -7.85 6.44 -14.32
N HIS A 119 -7.70 6.29 -15.64
CA HIS A 119 -8.77 5.88 -16.55
C HIS A 119 -8.85 4.35 -16.70
N GLY A 120 -7.92 3.60 -16.11
CA GLY A 120 -7.86 2.14 -16.19
C GLY A 120 -7.14 1.62 -17.44
N ASN A 121 -6.46 2.49 -18.19
CA ASN A 121 -5.54 2.03 -19.24
C ASN A 121 -4.31 1.41 -18.57
N VAL A 122 -3.73 0.38 -19.19
CA VAL A 122 -2.60 -0.36 -18.63
C VAL A 122 -1.61 -0.71 -19.74
N GLU A 123 -0.32 -0.57 -19.46
CA GLU A 123 0.75 -1.11 -20.29
C GLU A 123 1.77 -1.82 -19.41
N ALA A 124 2.27 -2.97 -19.87
CA ALA A 124 3.34 -3.70 -19.21
C ALA A 124 4.42 -4.11 -20.20
N TYR A 125 5.66 -4.21 -19.72
CA TYR A 125 6.83 -4.59 -20.49
C TYR A 125 7.67 -5.59 -19.71
N THR A 126 8.18 -6.60 -20.40
CA THR A 126 9.18 -7.54 -19.88
C THR A 126 10.30 -7.66 -20.91
N GLY A 127 11.49 -7.21 -20.52
CA GLY A 127 12.66 -7.29 -21.38
C GLY A 127 13.07 -8.73 -21.66
N LYS A 128 13.62 -8.99 -22.85
CA LYS A 128 13.93 -10.35 -23.32
C LYS A 128 15.06 -11.04 -22.56
N ASN A 129 15.84 -10.28 -21.79
CA ASN A 129 16.95 -10.75 -20.97
C ASN A 129 16.59 -10.77 -19.47
N CYS A 130 15.33 -10.57 -19.09
CA CYS A 130 14.86 -10.95 -17.76
C CYS A 130 15.13 -12.45 -17.54
N ILE A 131 15.52 -12.84 -16.32
CA ILE A 131 15.81 -14.25 -16.04
C ILE A 131 14.54 -15.08 -16.22
N GLU A 132 14.69 -16.30 -16.75
CA GLU A 132 13.60 -17.18 -17.18
C GLU A 132 12.48 -17.38 -16.15
N ALA A 133 11.34 -17.86 -16.68
CA ALA A 133 10.03 -17.70 -16.07
C ALA A 133 9.74 -16.23 -15.75
N ALA A 134 9.94 -15.38 -16.77
CA ALA A 134 9.57 -13.98 -16.76
C ALA A 134 8.50 -13.69 -17.82
N GLY A 135 7.50 -12.92 -17.42
CA GLY A 135 6.39 -12.53 -18.27
C GLY A 135 5.42 -11.61 -17.57
N HIS A 136 4.39 -11.21 -18.31
CA HIS A 136 3.30 -10.41 -17.79
C HIS A 136 1.99 -10.78 -18.51
N LEU A 137 0.87 -10.37 -17.91
CA LEU A 137 -0.45 -10.41 -18.51
C LEU A 137 -1.12 -9.07 -18.24
N VAL A 138 -1.61 -8.43 -19.31
CA VAL A 138 -2.44 -7.22 -19.23
C VAL A 138 -3.90 -7.64 -19.38
N GLY A 139 -4.76 -7.13 -18.51
CA GLY A 139 -6.21 -7.31 -18.56
C GLY A 139 -6.94 -6.00 -18.31
N ASP A 140 -8.27 -6.05 -18.26
CA ASP A 140 -9.08 -4.86 -18.07
C ASP A 140 -8.86 -4.26 -16.68
N ASN A 141 -8.30 -3.04 -16.61
CA ASN A 141 -7.98 -2.33 -15.36
C ASN A 141 -6.92 -3.01 -14.48
N PHE A 142 -6.08 -3.91 -15.01
CA PHE A 142 -4.95 -4.46 -14.25
C PHE A 142 -3.84 -5.03 -15.14
N SER A 143 -2.64 -5.21 -14.57
CA SER A 143 -1.66 -6.15 -15.09
C SER A 143 -0.98 -6.89 -13.95
N VAL A 144 -0.53 -8.11 -14.26
CA VAL A 144 0.29 -8.94 -13.38
C VAL A 144 1.59 -9.28 -14.09
N GLN A 145 2.70 -9.28 -13.36
CA GLN A 145 4.03 -9.44 -13.94
C GLN A 145 4.93 -10.17 -12.96
N ALA A 146 5.78 -11.06 -13.48
CA ALA A 146 6.72 -11.83 -12.68
C ALA A 146 8.04 -12.07 -13.43
N ASN A 147 9.13 -12.31 -12.71
CA ASN A 147 10.42 -12.74 -13.23
C ASN A 147 11.16 -13.63 -12.22
N LEU A 148 12.01 -14.55 -12.70
CA LEU A 148 12.70 -15.55 -11.87
C LEU A 148 11.72 -16.37 -11.01
N MET A 149 10.62 -16.79 -11.61
CA MET A 149 9.65 -17.64 -10.93
C MET A 149 10.07 -19.11 -11.01
N ASP A 150 9.56 -19.94 -10.10
CA ASP A 150 9.67 -21.40 -10.22
C ASP A 150 9.00 -21.91 -11.52
N LYS A 151 7.89 -21.28 -11.93
CA LYS A 151 7.10 -21.65 -13.11
C LYS A 151 6.59 -20.43 -13.86
N ASN A 152 6.38 -20.60 -15.17
CA ASN A 152 5.74 -19.58 -16.01
C ASN A 152 4.20 -19.49 -15.82
N THR A 153 3.61 -20.40 -15.04
CA THR A 153 2.19 -20.40 -14.68
C THR A 153 1.84 -19.41 -13.57
N VAL A 154 2.84 -18.76 -12.95
CA VAL A 154 2.64 -17.80 -11.85
C VAL A 154 1.77 -16.61 -12.24
N TRP A 155 2.12 -15.82 -13.27
CA TRP A 155 1.33 -14.63 -13.62
C TRP A 155 -0.07 -14.97 -14.20
N PRO A 156 -0.30 -16.08 -14.94
CA PRO A 156 -1.66 -16.55 -15.22
C PRO A 156 -2.46 -16.84 -13.95
N ALA A 157 -1.88 -17.51 -12.95
CA ALA A 157 -2.55 -17.80 -11.68
C ALA A 157 -2.91 -16.53 -10.90
N MET A 158 -2.01 -15.54 -10.89
CA MET A 158 -2.29 -14.21 -10.31
C MET A 158 -3.50 -13.54 -10.96
N ALA A 159 -3.56 -13.52 -12.29
CA ALA A 159 -4.66 -12.90 -13.03
C ALA A 159 -6.00 -13.58 -12.72
N GLU A 160 -6.04 -14.90 -12.70
CA GLU A 160 -7.24 -15.66 -12.39
C GLU A 160 -7.73 -15.43 -10.96
N ALA A 161 -6.82 -15.40 -9.99
CA ALA A 161 -7.16 -15.10 -8.59
C ALA A 161 -7.69 -13.68 -8.43
N PHE A 162 -7.05 -12.68 -9.06
CA PHE A 162 -7.52 -11.30 -9.02
C PHE A 162 -8.95 -11.13 -9.57
N LYS A 163 -9.24 -11.78 -10.72
CA LYS A 163 -10.57 -11.74 -11.35
C LYS A 163 -11.67 -12.40 -10.51
N LYS A 164 -11.35 -13.51 -9.82
CA LYS A 164 -12.31 -14.28 -9.01
C LYS A 164 -12.49 -13.73 -7.60
N SER A 165 -11.53 -12.94 -7.12
CA SER A 165 -11.58 -12.35 -5.78
C SER A 165 -12.59 -11.20 -5.68
N THR A 166 -13.15 -11.02 -4.48
CA THR A 166 -14.10 -9.95 -4.14
C THR A 166 -13.61 -9.16 -2.93
N GLY A 167 -14.25 -8.02 -2.65
CA GLY A 167 -13.87 -7.12 -1.55
C GLY A 167 -13.05 -5.91 -2.03
N THR A 168 -12.32 -5.29 -1.11
CA THR A 168 -11.51 -4.09 -1.39
C THR A 168 -10.40 -4.39 -2.40
N LEU A 169 -9.91 -3.35 -3.09
CA LEU A 169 -8.81 -3.50 -4.05
C LEU A 169 -7.57 -4.15 -3.41
N ALA A 170 -7.22 -3.74 -2.19
CA ALA A 170 -6.11 -4.33 -1.44
C ALA A 170 -6.29 -5.84 -1.17
N ALA A 171 -7.51 -6.27 -0.78
CA ALA A 171 -7.79 -7.68 -0.52
C ALA A 171 -7.70 -8.53 -1.81
N ARG A 172 -8.20 -7.99 -2.92
CA ARG A 172 -8.13 -8.63 -4.24
C ARG A 172 -6.70 -8.75 -4.76
N MET A 173 -5.90 -7.69 -4.61
CA MET A 173 -4.46 -7.74 -4.93
C MET A 173 -3.73 -8.75 -4.04
N LEU A 174 -3.99 -8.79 -2.73
CA LEU A 174 -3.41 -9.79 -1.83
C LEU A 174 -3.73 -11.22 -2.27
N ALA A 175 -4.96 -11.49 -2.73
CA ALA A 175 -5.34 -12.80 -3.27
C ALA A 175 -4.51 -13.18 -4.51
N ALA A 176 -4.22 -12.22 -5.40
CA ALA A 176 -3.33 -12.44 -6.54
C ALA A 176 -1.90 -12.79 -6.09
N MET A 177 -1.39 -12.07 -5.08
CA MET A 177 -0.05 -12.31 -4.53
C MET A 177 0.07 -13.70 -3.88
N GLU A 178 -0.97 -14.15 -3.17
CA GLU A 178 -1.00 -15.50 -2.59
C GLU A 178 -1.10 -16.58 -3.65
N ALA A 179 -1.86 -16.36 -4.73
CA ALA A 179 -1.91 -17.28 -5.85
C ALA A 179 -0.53 -17.46 -6.50
N ALA A 180 0.23 -16.38 -6.69
CA ALA A 180 1.62 -16.48 -7.14
C ALA A 180 2.48 -17.33 -6.21
N GLN A 181 2.42 -17.09 -4.89
CA GLN A 181 3.21 -17.85 -3.91
C GLN A 181 2.85 -19.35 -3.93
N ASN A 182 1.57 -19.68 -4.08
CA ASN A 182 1.08 -21.06 -4.13
C ASN A 182 1.45 -21.76 -5.44
N GLU A 183 1.63 -21.02 -6.53
CA GLU A 183 2.07 -21.53 -7.83
C GLU A 183 3.61 -21.73 -7.91
N GLY A 184 4.33 -21.38 -6.84
CA GLY A 184 5.78 -21.55 -6.69
C GLY A 184 6.51 -20.25 -6.36
N GLY A 185 5.99 -19.11 -6.84
CA GLY A 185 6.54 -17.79 -6.58
C GLY A 185 7.99 -17.63 -7.06
N ASP A 186 8.74 -16.75 -6.39
CA ASP A 186 10.17 -16.54 -6.61
C ASP A 186 10.95 -17.80 -6.20
N ILE A 187 11.75 -18.34 -7.12
CA ILE A 187 12.48 -19.61 -6.94
C ILE A 187 13.47 -19.57 -5.76
N ARG A 188 13.85 -18.38 -5.31
CA ARG A 188 14.76 -18.18 -4.17
C ARG A 188 14.04 -18.22 -2.82
N GLY A 189 12.71 -18.17 -2.83
CA GLY A 189 11.86 -18.10 -1.64
C GLY A 189 11.15 -16.77 -1.50
N LYS A 190 10.96 -16.29 -0.27
CA LYS A 190 10.20 -15.08 0.05
C LYS A 190 10.86 -14.32 1.18
N GLN A 191 10.73 -12.99 1.20
CA GLN A 191 11.33 -12.14 2.24
C GLN A 191 10.50 -10.89 2.55
N SER A 192 10.08 -10.13 1.53
CA SER A 192 9.37 -8.87 1.74
C SER A 192 8.14 -8.75 0.84
N ALA A 193 7.19 -7.91 1.26
CA ALA A 193 5.98 -7.60 0.50
C ALA A 193 5.48 -6.18 0.78
N ALA A 194 4.78 -5.58 -0.17
CA ALA A 194 4.13 -4.30 0.02
C ALA A 194 2.81 -4.20 -0.75
N ILE A 195 1.87 -3.41 -0.21
CA ILE A 195 0.62 -3.01 -0.87
C ILE A 195 0.47 -1.49 -0.69
N LEU A 196 0.34 -0.79 -1.81
CA LEU A 196 -0.02 0.62 -1.86
C LEU A 196 -1.33 0.77 -2.65
N VAL A 197 -2.31 1.44 -2.06
CA VAL A 197 -3.57 1.85 -2.72
C VAL A 197 -3.74 3.35 -2.55
N VAL A 198 -4.05 4.04 -3.63
CA VAL A 198 -4.29 5.49 -3.67
C VAL A 198 -5.70 5.79 -4.19
N LYS A 199 -6.23 6.95 -3.79
CA LYS A 199 -7.57 7.41 -4.17
C LYS A 199 -7.70 7.64 -5.68
N ALA A 200 -8.93 7.53 -6.17
CA ALA A 200 -9.30 7.87 -7.54
C ALA A 200 -9.06 9.36 -7.88
N LYS A 201 -9.16 10.25 -6.89
CA LYS A 201 -9.01 11.70 -7.01
C LYS A 201 -8.09 12.18 -5.89
N THR A 202 -7.23 13.15 -6.19
CA THR A 202 -6.40 13.80 -5.17
C THR A 202 -7.25 14.70 -4.27
N THR A 203 -6.91 14.74 -2.98
CA THR A 203 -7.39 15.75 -2.04
C THR A 203 -6.54 17.02 -2.05
N GLY A 204 -5.43 17.03 -2.80
CA GLY A 204 -4.38 18.05 -2.71
C GLY A 204 -3.35 17.78 -1.60
N ASN A 205 -3.62 16.81 -0.72
CA ASN A 205 -2.78 16.43 0.41
C ASN A 205 -2.31 14.98 0.26
N SER A 206 -1.04 14.78 -0.09
CA SER A 206 -0.51 13.45 -0.40
C SER A 206 -0.59 12.44 0.76
N TRP A 207 -0.63 12.91 2.02
CA TRP A 207 -0.78 12.05 3.21
C TRP A 207 -2.22 11.56 3.43
N GLU A 208 -3.22 12.20 2.81
CA GLU A 208 -4.63 11.77 2.84
C GLU A 208 -5.02 10.94 1.61
N ASP A 209 -4.19 10.96 0.58
CA ASP A 209 -4.46 10.34 -0.73
C ASP A 209 -4.16 8.83 -0.76
N LYS A 210 -3.43 8.33 0.23
CA LYS A 210 -3.14 6.90 0.41
C LYS A 210 -4.28 6.25 1.19
N VAL A 211 -4.92 5.27 0.55
CA VAL A 211 -5.97 4.44 1.16
C VAL A 211 -5.35 3.28 1.95
N VAL A 212 -4.28 2.69 1.42
CA VAL A 212 -3.47 1.64 2.07
C VAL A 212 -2.02 1.90 1.74
N ASP A 213 -1.11 1.87 2.72
CA ASP A 213 0.35 1.88 2.51
C ASP A 213 0.97 0.97 3.58
N LEU A 214 1.08 -0.31 3.25
CA LEU A 214 1.57 -1.34 4.16
C LEU A 214 2.79 -2.04 3.57
N ARG A 215 3.78 -2.28 4.43
CA ARG A 215 5.04 -2.91 4.05
C ARG A 215 5.46 -3.94 5.09
N VAL A 216 5.95 -5.06 4.60
CA VAL A 216 6.67 -6.07 5.37
C VAL A 216 8.07 -6.11 4.78
N GLU A 217 9.03 -5.51 5.46
CA GLU A 217 10.36 -5.26 4.90
C GLU A 217 11.26 -6.51 4.97
N ASP A 218 11.03 -7.38 5.96
CA ASP A 218 11.73 -8.64 6.17
C ASP A 218 10.86 -9.62 6.99
N SER A 219 10.62 -10.81 6.45
CA SER A 219 9.84 -11.87 7.09
C SER A 219 10.03 -13.19 6.35
N GLU A 220 10.08 -14.30 7.08
CA GLU A 220 9.97 -15.63 6.48
C GLU A 220 8.60 -15.88 5.85
N ASN A 221 7.56 -15.12 6.22
CA ASN A 221 6.18 -15.30 5.76
C ASN A 221 5.51 -13.95 5.42
N PRO A 222 6.01 -13.20 4.42
CA PRO A 222 5.64 -11.81 4.22
C PRO A 222 4.17 -11.62 3.83
N LEU A 223 3.57 -12.53 3.07
CA LEU A 223 2.14 -12.44 2.71
C LEU A 223 1.20 -12.79 3.86
N LYS A 224 1.59 -13.72 4.75
CA LYS A 224 0.84 -13.99 5.98
C LYS A 224 0.82 -12.76 6.89
N GLU A 225 1.98 -12.12 7.00
CA GLU A 225 2.11 -10.88 7.75
C GLU A 225 1.35 -9.72 7.10
N MET A 226 1.41 -9.60 5.77
CA MET A 226 0.63 -8.61 5.02
C MET A 226 -0.88 -8.78 5.26
N ARG A 227 -1.38 -10.02 5.27
CA ARG A 227 -2.78 -10.33 5.60
C ARG A 227 -3.14 -9.84 7.00
N ARG A 228 -2.30 -10.13 7.99
CA ARG A 228 -2.47 -9.66 9.38
C ARG A 228 -2.52 -8.14 9.45
N LEU A 229 -1.57 -7.46 8.81
CA LEU A 229 -1.52 -5.99 8.77
C LEU A 229 -2.73 -5.38 8.07
N LEU A 230 -3.19 -5.96 6.96
CA LEU A 230 -4.38 -5.49 6.24
C LEU A 230 -5.66 -5.67 7.08
N THR A 231 -5.78 -6.76 7.84
CA THR A 231 -6.88 -6.95 8.80
C THR A 231 -6.85 -5.88 9.90
N ILE A 232 -5.66 -5.60 10.47
CA ILE A 232 -5.50 -4.55 11.49
C ILE A 232 -5.82 -3.17 10.92
N HIS A 233 -5.34 -2.86 9.72
CA HIS A 233 -5.65 -1.61 9.01
C HIS A 233 -7.15 -1.43 8.87
N THR A 234 -7.86 -2.47 8.41
CA THR A 234 -9.33 -2.42 8.24
C THR A 234 -10.03 -2.24 9.59
N ALA A 235 -9.52 -2.86 10.66
CA ALA A 235 -10.05 -2.65 12.01
C ALA A 235 -9.90 -1.19 12.46
N TYR A 236 -8.75 -0.56 12.20
CA TYR A 236 -8.55 0.86 12.50
C TYR A 236 -9.38 1.79 11.60
N ASP A 237 -9.65 1.43 10.35
CA ASP A 237 -10.61 2.18 9.52
C ASP A 237 -12.00 2.20 10.16
N PHE A 238 -12.42 1.10 10.79
CA PHE A 238 -13.66 1.06 11.56
C PHE A 238 -13.55 1.86 12.87
N MET A 239 -12.42 1.82 13.57
CA MET A 239 -12.20 2.67 14.75
C MET A 239 -12.37 4.15 14.40
N ASN A 240 -11.68 4.64 13.37
CA ASN A 240 -11.73 6.03 12.94
C ASN A 240 -13.16 6.46 12.53
N LYS A 241 -13.91 5.57 11.86
CA LYS A 241 -15.33 5.82 11.54
C LYS A 241 -16.21 5.86 12.80
N GLY A 242 -15.88 5.05 13.80
CA GLY A 242 -16.51 5.10 15.11
C GLY A 242 -16.25 6.42 15.83
N ASP A 243 -14.99 6.89 15.84
CA ASP A 243 -14.60 8.17 16.43
C ASP A 243 -15.35 9.33 15.78
N LEU A 244 -15.38 9.37 14.44
CA LEU A 244 -16.13 10.39 13.70
C LEU A 244 -17.64 10.35 14.02
N ALA A 245 -18.21 9.15 14.19
CA ALA A 245 -19.60 9.01 14.59
C ALA A 245 -19.86 9.54 16.01
N VAL A 246 -18.92 9.36 16.94
CA VAL A 246 -18.98 9.97 18.29
C VAL A 246 -18.91 11.49 18.21
N GLU A 247 -18.02 12.05 17.39
CA GLU A 247 -17.85 13.51 17.23
C GLU A 247 -19.15 14.19 16.78
N VAL A 248 -19.91 13.55 15.90
CA VAL A 248 -21.21 14.06 15.43
C VAL A 248 -22.40 13.62 16.30
N GLY A 249 -22.15 12.96 17.43
CA GLY A 249 -23.17 12.53 18.39
C GLY A 249 -23.99 11.30 18.00
N ASN A 250 -23.56 10.54 16.99
CA ASN A 250 -24.24 9.33 16.52
C ASN A 250 -23.69 8.06 17.19
N ASN A 251 -24.05 7.85 18.45
CA ASN A 251 -23.55 6.73 19.24
C ASN A 251 -24.04 5.34 18.75
N THR A 252 -25.16 5.28 18.01
CA THR A 252 -25.62 4.02 17.38
C THR A 252 -24.65 3.61 16.28
N LEU A 253 -24.29 4.53 15.40
CA LEU A 253 -23.33 4.27 14.33
C LEU A 253 -21.93 4.01 14.89
N ALA A 254 -21.53 4.74 15.93
CA ALA A 254 -20.27 4.48 16.63
C ALA A 254 -20.22 3.04 17.17
N LYS A 255 -21.31 2.55 17.77
CA LYS A 255 -21.40 1.18 18.29
C LYS A 255 -21.18 0.15 17.19
N GLU A 256 -21.84 0.33 16.04
CA GLU A 256 -21.68 -0.59 14.90
C GLU A 256 -20.24 -0.64 14.38
N HIS A 257 -19.58 0.51 14.29
CA HIS A 257 -18.21 0.61 13.83
C HIS A 257 -17.21 -0.01 14.81
N TYR A 258 -17.29 0.32 16.10
CA TYR A 258 -16.42 -0.29 17.11
C TYR A 258 -16.64 -1.80 17.25
N MET A 259 -17.88 -2.28 17.10
CA MET A 259 -18.17 -3.71 17.05
C MET A 259 -17.42 -4.40 15.91
N LYS A 260 -17.48 -3.85 14.69
CA LYS A 260 -16.74 -4.40 13.55
C LYS A 260 -15.23 -4.37 13.77
N ALA A 261 -14.71 -3.28 14.34
CA ALA A 261 -13.29 -3.16 14.66
C ALA A 261 -12.81 -4.27 15.62
N GLN A 262 -13.48 -4.46 16.75
CA GLN A 262 -13.09 -5.50 17.71
C GLN A 262 -13.29 -6.93 17.18
N GLN A 263 -14.22 -7.16 16.26
CA GLN A 263 -14.39 -8.47 15.61
C GLN A 263 -13.21 -8.81 14.70
N LEU A 264 -12.64 -7.80 14.04
CA LEU A 264 -11.48 -7.97 13.15
C LEU A 264 -10.17 -8.11 13.94
N ASN A 265 -10.05 -7.49 15.10
CA ASN A 265 -8.87 -7.58 15.96
C ASN A 265 -9.25 -7.88 17.42
N PRO A 266 -9.69 -9.13 17.70
CA PRO A 266 -10.28 -9.49 18.99
C PRO A 266 -9.27 -9.54 20.13
N ASP A 267 -7.97 -9.49 19.90
CA ASP A 267 -6.99 -9.44 20.99
C ASP A 267 -6.63 -8.01 21.41
N ASN A 268 -7.09 -7.01 20.66
CA ASN A 268 -6.86 -5.61 20.98
C ASN A 268 -7.81 -5.12 22.09
N LEU A 269 -7.25 -4.84 23.27
CA LEU A 269 -8.00 -4.34 24.42
C LEU A 269 -8.62 -2.96 24.19
N GLU A 270 -7.96 -2.09 23.46
CA GLU A 270 -8.42 -0.72 23.21
C GLU A 270 -9.69 -0.70 22.35
N MET A 271 -9.75 -1.52 21.30
CA MET A 271 -10.95 -1.63 20.46
C MET A 271 -12.16 -2.14 21.27
N LYS A 272 -11.94 -3.12 22.15
CA LYS A 272 -12.98 -3.58 23.08
C LYS A 272 -13.38 -2.51 24.09
N TYR A 273 -12.41 -1.72 24.55
CA TYR A 273 -12.63 -0.66 25.53
C TYR A 273 -13.54 0.43 24.97
N TRP A 274 -13.23 0.94 23.78
CA TRP A 274 -14.06 1.97 23.13
C TRP A 274 -15.46 1.46 22.80
N TYR A 275 -15.59 0.19 22.37
CA TYR A 275 -16.90 -0.44 22.22
C TYR A 275 -17.70 -0.46 23.53
N ALA A 276 -17.07 -0.83 24.66
CA ALA A 276 -17.72 -0.82 25.98
C ALA A 276 -18.12 0.59 26.44
N VAL A 277 -17.30 1.61 26.17
CA VAL A 277 -17.63 3.01 26.43
C VAL A 277 -18.88 3.42 25.65
N THR A 278 -18.96 3.08 24.36
CA THR A 278 -20.14 3.41 23.54
C THR A 278 -21.39 2.65 23.98
N LEU A 279 -21.28 1.38 24.38
CA LEU A 279 -22.39 0.64 25.00
C LEU A 279 -22.91 1.36 26.25
N ALA A 280 -22.00 1.82 27.12
CA ALA A 280 -22.39 2.57 28.32
C ALA A 280 -23.11 3.89 27.98
N ASN A 281 -22.62 4.63 26.99
CA ASN A 281 -23.28 5.87 26.50
C ASN A 281 -24.67 5.61 25.90
N ASN A 282 -24.90 4.43 25.33
CA ASN A 282 -26.20 4.01 24.80
C ASN A 282 -27.15 3.45 25.87
N GLY A 283 -26.75 3.42 27.14
CA GLY A 283 -27.54 2.85 28.23
C GLY A 283 -27.45 1.33 28.35
N GLU A 284 -26.62 0.66 27.54
CA GLU A 284 -26.41 -0.80 27.52
C GLU A 284 -25.40 -1.23 28.61
N LEU A 285 -25.62 -0.77 29.84
CA LEU A 285 -24.62 -0.82 30.92
C LEU A 285 -24.22 -2.26 31.34
N ASN A 286 -25.14 -3.22 31.29
CA ASN A 286 -24.84 -4.60 31.70
C ASN A 286 -23.84 -5.28 30.76
N GLU A 287 -23.97 -5.04 29.46
CA GLU A 287 -23.03 -5.56 28.46
C GLU A 287 -21.68 -4.85 28.59
N ALA A 288 -21.70 -3.51 28.69
CA ALA A 288 -20.50 -2.72 28.92
C ALA A 288 -19.70 -3.20 30.14
N LYS A 289 -20.37 -3.44 31.29
CA LYS A 289 -19.73 -3.94 32.52
C LYS A 289 -19.05 -5.30 32.32
N THR A 290 -19.65 -6.20 31.54
CA THR A 290 -19.05 -7.51 31.24
C THR A 290 -17.72 -7.36 30.51
N ILE A 291 -17.68 -6.46 29.53
CA ILE A 291 -16.48 -6.16 28.74
C ILE A 291 -15.43 -5.43 29.60
N PHE A 292 -15.82 -4.37 30.33
CA PHE A 292 -14.93 -3.65 31.23
C PHE A 292 -14.26 -4.55 32.26
N LYS A 293 -15.03 -5.46 32.89
CA LYS A 293 -14.48 -6.41 33.87
C LYS A 293 -13.34 -7.25 33.30
N ASN A 294 -13.48 -7.73 32.06
CA ASN A 294 -12.42 -8.49 31.40
C ASN A 294 -11.20 -7.60 31.08
N ILE A 295 -11.43 -6.39 30.55
CA ILE A 295 -10.36 -5.45 30.22
C ILE A 295 -9.56 -5.04 31.46
N PHE A 296 -10.24 -4.69 32.55
CA PHE A 296 -9.59 -4.24 33.80
C PHE A 296 -8.78 -5.34 34.45
N LYS A 297 -9.22 -6.61 34.32
CA LYS A 297 -8.45 -7.78 34.78
C LYS A 297 -7.13 -7.94 34.02
N GLN A 298 -7.13 -7.66 32.71
CA GLN A 298 -5.94 -7.79 31.88
C GLN A 298 -5.00 -6.59 32.01
N ASN A 299 -5.55 -5.38 32.15
CA ASN A 299 -4.77 -4.18 32.40
C ASN A 299 -5.59 -3.13 33.18
N SER A 300 -5.21 -2.92 34.44
CA SER A 300 -5.89 -1.99 35.36
C SER A 300 -5.78 -0.52 34.95
N LYS A 301 -4.86 -0.14 34.05
CA LYS A 301 -4.74 1.24 33.55
C LYS A 301 -5.98 1.70 32.78
N TRP A 302 -6.73 0.78 32.16
CA TRP A 302 -8.02 1.10 31.55
C TRP A 302 -9.07 1.54 32.58
N LYS A 303 -9.01 0.98 33.80
CA LYS A 303 -9.88 1.39 34.91
C LYS A 303 -9.53 2.80 35.41
N GLU A 304 -8.24 3.11 35.48
CA GLU A 304 -7.75 4.47 35.80
C GLU A 304 -8.10 5.50 34.71
N LEU A 305 -8.23 5.07 33.45
CA LEU A 305 -8.60 5.92 32.32
C LEU A 305 -10.09 6.29 32.33
N THR A 306 -10.98 5.34 32.66
CA THR A 306 -12.45 5.52 32.56
C THR A 306 -12.99 6.81 33.16
N PRO A 307 -12.65 7.25 34.39
CA PRO A 307 -13.18 8.50 34.93
C PRO A 307 -12.67 9.74 34.17
N ARG A 308 -11.52 9.65 33.49
CA ARG A 308 -10.95 10.75 32.70
C ARG A 308 -11.77 11.06 31.44
N LEU A 309 -12.63 10.13 31.00
CA LEU A 309 -13.49 10.29 29.82
C LEU A 309 -14.74 11.14 30.09
N ILE A 310 -15.10 11.37 31.37
CA ILE A 310 -16.26 12.20 31.74
C ILE A 310 -16.03 13.67 31.37
N LYS A 311 -14.86 14.23 31.72
CA LYS A 311 -14.53 15.64 31.47
C LYS A 311 -14.61 16.03 29.98
N PRO A 312 -14.04 15.26 29.03
CA PRO A 312 -14.19 15.53 27.59
C PRO A 312 -15.55 15.07 27.02
N LYS A 313 -16.47 14.55 27.86
CA LYS A 313 -17.78 14.02 27.45
C LYS A 313 -17.71 12.83 26.47
N LEU A 314 -16.62 12.07 26.51
CA LEU A 314 -16.49 10.81 25.76
C LEU A 314 -17.22 9.66 26.46
N LEU A 315 -17.43 9.78 27.77
CA LEU A 315 -18.30 8.91 28.56
C LEU A 315 -19.38 9.77 29.23
N THR A 316 -20.65 9.49 28.97
CA THR A 316 -21.81 10.33 29.35
C THR A 316 -22.77 9.58 30.26
N ILE A 317 -22.24 8.89 31.27
CA ILE A 317 -23.03 8.15 32.28
C ILE A 317 -23.15 8.93 33.58
N SER A 318 -24.11 8.55 34.43
CA SER A 318 -24.23 9.13 35.78
C SER A 318 -23.07 8.71 36.70
N GLU A 319 -22.82 9.51 37.75
CA GLU A 319 -21.81 9.18 38.78
C GLU A 319 -22.07 7.80 39.41
N ALA A 320 -23.33 7.44 39.68
CA ALA A 320 -23.67 6.13 40.23
C ALA A 320 -23.24 4.97 39.31
N GLN A 321 -23.49 5.10 38.00
CA GLN A 321 -23.07 4.11 36.99
C GLN A 321 -21.56 4.06 36.83
N LEU A 322 -20.87 5.20 36.93
CA LEU A 322 -19.41 5.24 36.93
C LEU A 322 -18.85 4.46 38.12
N GLN A 323 -19.39 4.67 39.32
CA GLN A 323 -18.99 3.92 40.51
C GLN A 323 -19.28 2.42 40.39
N GLU A 324 -20.36 2.00 39.71
CA GLU A 324 -20.59 0.59 39.40
C GLU A 324 -19.48 0.01 38.52
N ILE A 325 -19.08 0.70 37.45
CA ILE A 325 -18.01 0.26 36.55
C ILE A 325 -16.67 0.20 37.31
N LEU A 326 -16.37 1.18 38.16
CA LEU A 326 -15.13 1.24 38.94
C LEU A 326 -15.07 0.22 40.08
N LYS A 327 -16.15 -0.51 40.38
CA LYS A 327 -16.14 -1.60 41.37
C LYS A 327 -15.85 -2.99 40.76
N LEU A 328 -15.84 -3.10 39.43
CA LEU A 328 -15.48 -4.33 38.70
C LEU A 328 -14.02 -4.73 38.93
#